data_AF-A0A9D6I5Z8-F1
#
_entry.id   AF-A0A9D6I5Z8-F1
#
_cell.length_a   1.000
_cell.length_b   1.000
_cell.length_c   1.000
_cell.angle_alpha   90.00
_cell.angle_beta   90.00
_cell.angle_gamma   90.00
#
_symmetry.space_group_name_H-M   'P 1'
#
loop_
_entity.id
_entity.type
_entity.pdbx_description
1 polymer ?
#
loop_
_entity_poly.entity_id
_entity_poly.type
_entity_poly.pdbx_seq_one_letter_code
_entity_poly.pdbx_strand_id
1 'polypeptide(L)' 'MTSWNYRLWCGIYLVGFEVKDIPKAVAHLRAQGVRVEQGRPDLVWVHPRDAHGVFVELRTREDYTLA' A
#
# COMPACT_ATOMS: atom_id res chain seq x y z
N MET A 1 -38.93 7.95 17.49
CA MET A 1 -38.38 8.25 16.16
C MET A 1 -36.86 8.14 16.27
N THR A 2 -36.29 7.03 15.80
CA THR A 2 -34.90 6.63 16.00
C THR A 2 -33.97 7.43 15.08
N SER A 3 -33.19 8.35 15.64
CA SER A 3 -32.09 9.00 14.91
C SER A 3 -30.95 8.00 14.77
N TRP A 4 -30.72 7.53 13.55
CA TRP A 4 -29.54 6.75 13.20
C TRP A 4 -28.39 7.71 12.93
N ASN A 5 -27.42 7.74 13.84
CA ASN A 5 -26.24 8.59 13.72
C ASN A 5 -25.22 7.90 12.80
N TYR A 6 -25.39 8.03 11.48
CA TYR A 6 -24.43 7.51 10.51
C TYR A 6 -23.21 8.43 10.44
N ARG A 7 -22.20 8.17 11.26
CA ARG A 7 -20.89 8.80 11.12
C ARG A 7 -20.16 8.13 9.96
N LEU A 8 -20.17 8.76 8.79
CA LEU A 8 -19.36 8.33 7.65
C LEU A 8 -17.89 8.61 8.01
N TRP A 9 -17.14 7.54 8.33
CA TRP A 9 -15.72 7.62 8.58
C TRP A 9 -14.98 7.67 7.24
N CYS A 10 -14.68 8.87 6.76
CA CYS A 10 -13.77 9.07 5.64
C CYS A 10 -12.33 8.97 6.15
N GLY A 11 -11.51 8.13 5.52
CA GLY A 11 -10.11 7.93 5.88
C GLY A 11 -9.29 7.49 4.68
N ILE A 12 -7.97 7.61 4.79
CA ILE A 12 -7.05 7.14 3.75
C ILE A 12 -7.04 5.61 3.79
N TYR A 13 -7.40 5.00 2.66
CA TYR A 13 -7.35 3.55 2.48
C TYR A 13 -5.95 3.08 2.09
N LEU A 14 -5.32 3.78 1.15
CA LEU A 14 -4.07 3.36 0.52
C LEU A 14 -3.17 4.57 0.20
N VAL A 15 -1.86 4.37 0.34
CA VAL A 15 -0.83 5.30 -0.13
C VAL A 15 0.14 4.56 -1.04
N GLY A 16 0.39 5.12 -2.22
CA GLY A 16 1.36 4.58 -3.18
C GLY A 16 2.66 5.39 -3.20
N PHE A 17 3.80 4.69 -3.24
CA PHE A 17 5.12 5.27 -3.43
C PHE A 17 5.77 4.71 -4.69
N GLU A 18 6.39 5.61 -5.47
CA GLU A 18 7.26 5.21 -6.57
C GLU A 18 8.59 4.69 -6.00
N VAL A 19 8.99 3.50 -6.42
CA VAL A 19 10.23 2.84 -6.04
C VAL A 19 10.94 2.35 -7.30
N LYS A 20 12.21 2.75 -7.46
CA LYS A 20 13.01 2.39 -8.64
C LYS A 20 13.43 0.91 -8.67
N ASP A 21 13.62 0.31 -7.50
CA ASP A 21 14.10 -1.06 -7.33
C ASP A 21 13.26 -1.76 -6.25
N ILE A 22 12.20 -2.43 -6.69
CA ILE A 22 11.29 -3.16 -5.83
C ILE A 22 11.96 -4.35 -5.14
N PRO A 23 12.72 -5.22 -5.84
CA PRO A 23 13.41 -6.33 -5.17
C PRO A 23 14.28 -5.88 -4.00
N LYS A 24 15.03 -4.79 -4.17
CA LYS A 24 15.86 -4.22 -3.10
C LYS A 24 15.01 -3.67 -1.95
N ALA A 25 13.91 -2.97 -2.24
CA ALA A 25 12.99 -2.48 -1.21
C ALA A 25 12.32 -3.62 -0.43
N VAL A 26 11.86 -4.66 -1.12
CA VAL A 26 11.28 -5.87 -0.50
C VAL A 26 12.29 -6.56 0.41
N ALA A 27 13.53 -6.73 -0.05
CA ALA A 27 14.60 -7.33 0.76
C ALA A 27 14.88 -6.50 2.01
N HIS A 28 14.94 -5.17 1.88
CA HIS A 28 15.14 -4.26 3.01
C HIS A 28 14.00 -4.36 4.04
N LEU A 29 12.73 -4.33 3.58
CA LEU A 29 11.56 -4.40 4.44
C LEU A 29 11.44 -5.76 5.14
N ARG A 30 11.66 -6.87 4.41
CA ARG A 30 11.64 -8.21 5.00
C ARG A 30 12.75 -8.39 6.04
N ALA A 31 13.92 -7.80 5.84
CA ALA A 31 15.00 -7.81 6.83
C ALA A 31 14.62 -7.07 8.13
N GLN A 32 13.66 -6.14 8.06
CA GLN A 32 13.08 -5.45 9.21
C GLN A 32 11.87 -6.19 9.81
N GLY A 33 11.50 -7.36 9.29
CA GLY A 33 10.36 -8.16 9.75
C GLY A 33 9.00 -7.68 9.22
N VAL A 34 9.00 -6.74 8.26
CA VAL A 34 7.77 -6.22 7.64
C VAL A 34 7.14 -7.28 6.74
N ARG A 35 5.82 -7.44 6.83
CA ARG A 35 5.06 -8.33 5.94
C ARG A 35 4.82 -7.64 4.61
N VAL A 36 5.42 -8.20 3.57
CA VAL A 36 5.30 -7.73 2.19
C VAL A 36 4.72 -8.82 1.32
N GLU A 37 3.61 -8.50 0.66
CA GLU A 37 2.90 -9.36 -0.27
C GLU A 37 3.18 -8.89 -1.71
N GLN A 38 3.45 -9.86 -2.60
CA GLN A 38 3.78 -9.56 -3.99
C GLN A 38 2.53 -9.63 -4.85
N GLY A 39 2.11 -8.49 -5.41
CA GLY A 39 0.94 -8.40 -6.27
C GLY A 39 1.27 -8.64 -7.75
N ARG A 40 2.17 -7.81 -8.31
CA ARG A 40 2.69 -7.92 -9.69
C ARG A 40 4.23 -7.84 -9.67
N PRO A 41 4.92 -8.14 -10.79
CA PRO A 41 6.39 -8.03 -10.83
C PRO A 41 6.91 -6.62 -10.48
N ASP A 42 6.13 -5.60 -10.79
CA ASP A 42 6.43 -4.17 -10.67
C ASP A 42 5.66 -3.47 -9.53
N LEU A 43 5.00 -4.25 -8.66
CA LEU A 43 4.13 -3.73 -7.60
C LEU A 43 4.04 -4.70 -6.41
N VAL A 44 4.27 -4.18 -5.21
CA VAL A 44 4.16 -4.92 -3.95
C VAL A 44 3.38 -4.12 -2.91
N TRP A 45 2.79 -4.82 -1.95
CA TRP A 45 2.04 -4.23 -0.86
C TRP A 45 2.69 -4.52 0.50
N VAL A 46 2.72 -3.50 1.36
CA VAL A 46 3.00 -3.67 2.79
C VAL A 46 1.69 -3.92 3.52
N HIS A 47 1.70 -4.95 4.36
CA HIS A 47 0.52 -5.31 5.13
C HIS A 47 0.16 -4.18 6.12
N PRO A 48 -1.12 -3.80 6.28
CA PRO A 48 -1.54 -2.67 7.13
C PRO A 48 -1.18 -2.83 8.61
N ARG A 49 -0.97 -4.07 9.09
CA ARG A 49 -0.44 -4.32 10.46
C ARG A 49 0.94 -3.72 10.69
N ASP A 50 1.72 -3.56 9.63
CA ASP A 50 3.06 -2.98 9.67
C ASP A 50 3.09 -1.52 9.19
N ALA A 51 1.91 -0.93 8.90
CA ALA A 51 1.75 0.43 8.35
C ALA A 51 0.56 1.19 8.98
N HIS A 52 0.37 1.07 10.30
CA HIS A 52 -0.64 1.80 11.08
C HIS A 52 -2.09 1.69 10.56
N GLY A 53 -2.44 0.56 9.95
CA GLY A 53 -3.79 0.30 9.43
C GLY A 53 -4.02 0.78 7.99
N VAL A 54 -3.02 1.37 7.34
CA VAL A 54 -3.09 1.86 5.95
C VAL A 54 -2.42 0.85 5.01
N PHE A 55 -3.02 0.58 3.85
CA PHE A 55 -2.33 -0.18 2.81
C PHE A 55 -1.26 0.69 2.16
N VAL A 56 -0.03 0.17 2.06
CA VAL A 56 1.04 0.88 1.36
C VAL A 56 1.43 0.10 0.13
N GLU A 57 1.37 0.76 -1.01
CA GLU A 57 1.80 0.23 -2.29
C GLU A 57 3.17 0.78 -2.66
N LEU A 58 4.07 -0.12 -3.05
CA LEU A 58 5.35 0.23 -3.65
C LEU A 58 5.31 -0.25 -5.10
N ARG A 59 5.51 0.67 -6.03
CA ARG A 59 5.42 0.38 -7.45
C ARG A 59 6.50 1.10 -8.24
N THR A 60 6.88 0.55 -9.37
CA THR A 60 7.68 1.32 -10.33
C THR A 60 6.79 2.40 -10.97
N ARG A 61 7.42 3.36 -11.66
CA ARG A 61 6.67 4.43 -12.32
C ARG A 61 5.76 3.83 -13.38
N GLU A 62 4.47 4.12 -13.28
CA GLU A 62 3.50 3.73 -14.31
C GLU A 62 3.54 4.72 -15.47
N ASP A 63 3.42 4.17 -16.68
CA ASP A 63 3.26 4.93 -17.89
C ASP A 63 1.78 4.93 -18.30
N TYR A 64 1.14 6.09 -18.18
CA TYR A 64 -0.27 6.28 -18.55
C TYR A 64 -0.46 6.74 -20.00
N THR A 65 0.60 6.83 -20.81
CA THR A 65 0.48 7.29 -22.20
C THR A 65 -0.19 6.28 -23.13
N LEU A 66 -0.48 5.07 -22.65
CA LEU A 66 -1.12 3.99 -23.40
C LEU A 66 -2.55 3.67 -22.91
N ALA A 67 -3.13 4.49 -22.03
CA ALA A 67 -4.46 4.29 -21.43
C ALA A 67 -5.56 5.12 -22.08
#